data_AF-A0A923BEV2-F1
#
_entry.id   AF-A0A923BEV2-F1
#
_cell.length_a   1.000
_cell.length_b   1.000
_cell.length_c   1.000
_cell.angle_alpha   90.00
_cell.angle_beta   90.00
_cell.angle_gamma   90.00
#
_symmetry.space_group_name_H-M   'P 1'
#
loop_
_entity.id
_entity.type
_entity.pdbx_description
1 polymer ?
#
loop_
_entity_poly.entity_id
_entity_poly.type
_entity_poly.pdbx_seq_one_letter_code
_entity_poly.pdbx_strand_id
1 'polypeptide(L)'
;EPAEHTIPLDDDYLDDIAAAFGQVVDSKSPYTSGHSSRVALYTDMIAEALGLPAERRRWLKRGALLHDVGKLGVSNSVLDKAGALDRDEWAAVREHAAYTEMILGRISAFAELGRIAGAHHERLDGGGYPRGLAGDQIDLETRIITTADIFDAITAERPYRGAIPVPQALAMMEKTVGTALDARCFEALKRALERVPLESLAPAAAA
;
A
#
# COMPACT_ATOMS: atom_id res chain seq x y z
N GLU A 1 -33.90 0.69 22.29
CA GLU A 1 -33.34 0.72 20.92
C GLU A 1 -32.45 1.96 20.85
N PRO A 2 -31.17 1.88 20.48
CA PRO A 2 -30.43 3.10 20.20
C PRO A 2 -31.03 3.70 18.93
N ALA A 3 -31.24 5.01 18.93
CA ALA A 3 -31.83 5.74 17.82
C ALA A 3 -31.13 5.36 16.51
N GLU A 4 -31.90 5.06 15.46
CA GLU A 4 -31.42 4.88 14.10
C GLU A 4 -30.83 6.20 13.58
N HIS A 5 -29.61 6.50 14.01
CA HIS A 5 -28.78 7.53 13.39
C HIS A 5 -28.34 6.98 12.02
N THR A 6 -29.14 7.28 11.00
CA THR A 6 -28.78 7.06 9.61
C THR A 6 -27.96 8.26 9.13
N ILE A 7 -26.67 8.04 8.88
CA ILE A 7 -25.80 9.03 8.25
C ILE A 7 -25.67 8.63 6.79
N PRO A 8 -25.98 9.51 5.83
CA PRO A 8 -25.72 9.23 4.42
C PRO A 8 -24.21 9.04 4.21
N LEU A 9 -23.84 7.96 3.54
CA LEU A 9 -22.45 7.65 3.22
C LEU A 9 -22.03 8.51 2.02
N ASP A 10 -21.29 9.58 2.27
CA ASP A 10 -20.64 10.38 1.22
C ASP A 10 -19.15 10.02 1.09
N ASP A 11 -18.47 10.67 0.15
CA ASP A 11 -17.06 10.42 -0.12
C ASP A 11 -16.13 10.85 1.03
N ASP A 12 -16.49 11.88 1.78
CA ASP A 12 -15.69 12.35 2.92
C ASP A 12 -15.75 11.31 4.04
N TYR A 13 -16.94 10.78 4.31
CA TYR A 13 -17.13 9.72 5.29
C TYR A 13 -16.45 8.41 4.88
N LEU A 14 -16.44 8.08 3.58
CA LEU A 14 -15.69 6.94 3.06
C LEU A 14 -14.17 7.09 3.23
N ASP A 15 -13.64 8.30 3.08
CA ASP A 15 -12.22 8.58 3.34
C ASP A 15 -11.88 8.37 4.81
N ASP A 16 -12.72 8.88 5.72
CA ASP A 16 -12.54 8.73 7.17
C ASP A 16 -12.58 7.24 7.58
N ILE A 17 -13.52 6.47 7.02
CA ILE A 17 -13.59 5.02 7.24
C ILE A 17 -12.32 4.34 6.74
N ALA A 18 -11.88 4.62 5.51
CA ALA A 18 -10.67 4.01 4.95
C ALA A 18 -9.43 4.35 5.80
N ALA A 19 -9.30 5.60 6.23
CA ALA A 19 -8.19 6.04 7.08
C ALA A 19 -8.21 5.36 8.45
N ALA A 20 -9.37 5.26 9.09
CA ALA A 20 -9.52 4.56 10.37
C ALA A 20 -9.18 3.07 10.26
N PHE A 21 -9.66 2.39 9.22
CA PHE A 21 -9.33 0.97 9.01
C PHE A 21 -7.86 0.74 8.66
N GLY A 22 -7.23 1.65 7.89
CA GLY A 22 -5.78 1.61 7.67
C GLY A 22 -4.99 1.66 8.99
N GLN A 23 -5.41 2.51 9.94
CA GLN A 23 -4.81 2.54 11.28
C GLN A 23 -5.02 1.25 12.07
N VAL A 24 -6.21 0.63 11.98
CA VAL A 24 -6.49 -0.67 12.61
C VAL A 24 -5.55 -1.74 12.05
N VAL A 25 -5.37 -1.79 10.73
CA VAL A 25 -4.45 -2.72 10.08
C VAL A 25 -3.01 -2.48 10.53
N ASP A 26 -2.56 -1.23 10.50
CA ASP A 26 -1.21 -0.83 10.93
C ASP A 26 -0.95 -1.17 12.40
N SER A 27 -1.98 -1.15 13.26
CA SER A 27 -1.87 -1.49 14.69
C SER A 27 -1.63 -2.97 14.97
N LYS A 28 -1.82 -3.84 13.97
CA LYS A 28 -1.63 -5.29 14.11
C LYS A 28 -0.18 -5.65 14.39
N SER A 29 0.76 -4.86 13.89
CA SER A 29 2.20 -5.02 14.10
C SER A 29 2.83 -3.68 14.48
N PRO A 30 3.72 -3.61 15.49
CA PRO A 30 4.43 -2.38 15.82
C PRO A 30 5.28 -1.85 14.65
N TYR A 31 5.62 -2.69 13.68
CA TYR A 31 6.44 -2.34 12.52
C TYR A 31 5.67 -1.61 11.41
N THR A 32 4.34 -1.63 11.44
CA THR A 32 3.48 -1.06 10.38
C THR A 32 2.87 0.29 10.78
N SER A 33 3.24 0.87 11.92
CA SER A 33 2.65 2.15 12.35
C SER A 33 2.80 3.27 11.31
N GLY A 34 1.66 3.81 10.87
CA GLY A 34 1.56 4.89 9.88
C GLY A 34 1.94 4.49 8.47
N HIS A 35 2.17 3.21 8.20
CA HIS A 35 2.53 2.67 6.89
C HIS A 35 1.44 2.96 5.87
N SER A 36 0.19 2.59 6.17
CA SER A 36 -0.94 2.77 5.27
C SER A 36 -1.10 4.23 4.83
N SER A 37 -0.92 5.17 5.76
CA SER A 37 -0.99 6.61 5.48
C SER A 37 0.14 7.10 4.59
N ARG A 38 1.39 6.63 4.79
CA ARG A 38 2.53 7.00 3.95
C ARG A 38 2.41 6.41 2.55
N VAL A 39 1.98 5.15 2.43
CA VAL A 39 1.70 4.52 1.13
C VAL A 39 0.60 5.28 0.39
N ALA A 40 -0.46 5.72 1.07
CA ALA A 40 -1.50 6.53 0.47
C ALA A 40 -1.01 7.91 -0.01
N LEU A 41 -0.12 8.55 0.76
CA LEU A 41 0.54 9.80 0.36
C LEU A 41 1.38 9.61 -0.92
N TYR A 42 2.27 8.62 -0.93
CA TYR A 42 3.12 8.35 -2.10
C TYR A 42 2.30 7.92 -3.32
N THR A 43 1.24 7.14 -3.11
CA THR A 43 0.28 6.76 -4.15
C THR A 43 -0.34 7.99 -4.81
N ASP A 44 -0.82 8.95 -4.01
CA ASP A 44 -1.42 10.19 -4.51
C ASP A 44 -0.42 11.04 -5.29
N MET A 45 0.79 11.18 -4.75
CA MET A 45 1.91 11.89 -5.39
C MET A 45 2.29 11.30 -6.75
N ILE A 46 2.39 9.97 -6.85
CA ILE A 46 2.69 9.28 -8.10
C ILE A 46 1.52 9.44 -9.09
N ALA A 47 0.29 9.24 -8.64
CA ALA A 47 -0.90 9.35 -9.48
C ALA A 47 -1.07 10.78 -10.03
N GLU A 48 -0.80 11.80 -9.22
CA GLU A 48 -0.77 13.21 -9.66
C GLU A 48 0.30 13.45 -10.73
N ALA A 49 1.52 12.96 -10.51
CA ALA A 49 2.61 13.10 -11.48
C ALA A 49 2.34 12.38 -12.81
N LEU A 50 1.49 11.34 -12.79
CA LEU A 50 0.99 10.65 -13.98
C LEU A 50 -0.26 11.30 -14.61
N GLY A 51 -0.81 12.35 -14.00
CA GLY A 51 -1.94 13.11 -14.54
C GLY A 51 -3.31 12.46 -14.29
N LEU A 52 -3.46 11.60 -13.27
CA LEU A 52 -4.77 11.05 -12.93
C LEU A 52 -5.71 12.15 -12.40
N PRO A 53 -7.01 12.12 -12.74
CA PRO A 53 -8.00 13.05 -12.20
C PRO A 53 -8.12 12.97 -10.68
N ALA A 54 -8.46 14.08 -10.03
CA ALA A 54 -8.57 14.17 -8.57
C ALA A 54 -9.53 13.14 -7.95
N GLU A 55 -10.65 12.84 -8.62
CA GLU A 55 -11.60 11.82 -8.18
C GLU A 55 -10.98 10.41 -8.17
N ARG A 56 -10.26 10.04 -9.25
CA ARG A 56 -9.60 8.74 -9.33
C ARG A 56 -8.44 8.63 -8.35
N ARG A 57 -7.71 9.72 -8.12
CA ARG A 57 -6.67 9.82 -7.09
C ARG A 57 -7.26 9.58 -5.69
N ARG A 58 -8.37 10.24 -5.36
CA ARG A 58 -9.09 10.05 -4.08
C ARG A 58 -9.50 8.60 -3.89
N TRP A 59 -10.10 8.00 -4.90
CA TRP A 59 -10.44 6.57 -4.90
C TRP A 59 -9.21 5.68 -4.68
N LEU A 60 -8.11 5.97 -5.37
CA LEU A 60 -6.87 5.18 -5.27
C LEU A 60 -6.21 5.29 -3.89
N LYS A 61 -6.29 6.46 -3.24
CA LYS A 61 -5.83 6.65 -1.86
C LYS A 61 -6.56 5.72 -0.88
N ARG A 62 -7.88 5.52 -1.05
CA ARG A 62 -8.63 4.54 -0.23
C ARG A 62 -8.07 3.13 -0.43
N GLY A 63 -7.71 2.78 -1.66
CA GLY A 63 -7.12 1.48 -1.99
C GLY A 63 -5.76 1.29 -1.35
N ALA A 64 -4.92 2.32 -1.38
CA ALA A 64 -3.63 2.33 -0.69
C ALA A 64 -3.79 2.26 0.84
N LEU A 65 -4.76 2.94 1.45
CA LEU A 65 -5.03 2.83 2.89
C LEU A 65 -5.48 1.41 3.30
N LEU A 66 -6.14 0.69 2.40
CA LEU A 66 -6.78 -0.60 2.68
C LEU A 66 -6.03 -1.81 2.07
N HIS A 67 -4.89 -1.59 1.41
CA HIS A 67 -4.17 -2.63 0.66
C HIS A 67 -3.77 -3.84 1.50
N ASP A 68 -3.58 -3.61 2.79
CA ASP A 68 -3.14 -4.59 3.76
C ASP A 68 -4.25 -5.11 4.67
N VAL A 69 -5.53 -4.81 4.43
CA VAL A 69 -6.62 -5.23 5.32
C VAL A 69 -6.68 -6.75 5.53
N GLY A 70 -6.25 -7.51 4.54
CA GLY A 70 -6.11 -8.96 4.63
C GLY A 70 -5.10 -9.44 5.68
N LYS A 71 -4.16 -8.59 6.14
CA LYS A 71 -3.22 -8.95 7.22
C LYS A 71 -3.96 -9.31 8.50
N LEU A 72 -5.18 -8.79 8.71
CA LEU A 72 -6.03 -9.18 9.85
C LEU A 72 -6.26 -10.70 9.93
N GLY A 73 -6.26 -11.41 8.79
CA GLY A 73 -6.38 -12.87 8.71
C GLY A 73 -5.08 -13.67 8.95
N VAL A 74 -3.93 -13.00 9.13
CA VAL A 74 -2.62 -13.65 9.35
C VAL A 74 -2.27 -13.62 10.84
N SER A 75 -1.64 -14.68 11.36
CA SER A 75 -1.22 -14.74 12.78
C SER A 75 -0.09 -13.74 13.07
N ASN A 76 -0.17 -13.05 14.22
CA ASN A 76 0.91 -12.19 14.70
C ASN A 76 2.20 -12.97 14.99
N SER A 77 2.10 -14.25 15.37
CA SER A 77 3.28 -15.11 15.56
C SER A 77 4.12 -15.26 14.28
N VAL A 78 3.50 -15.05 13.12
CA VAL A 78 4.16 -15.07 11.81
C VAL A 78 4.58 -13.65 11.41
N LEU A 79 3.68 -12.67 11.50
CA LEU A 79 3.96 -11.28 11.09
C LEU A 79 5.09 -10.61 11.90
N ASP A 80 5.15 -10.88 13.20
CA ASP A 80 6.10 -10.25 14.12
C ASP A 80 7.33 -11.13 14.40
N LYS A 81 7.52 -12.20 13.62
CA LYS A 81 8.65 -13.13 13.81
C LYS A 81 9.97 -12.40 13.53
N ALA A 82 10.86 -12.36 14.53
CA ALA A 82 12.16 -11.69 14.44
C ALA A 82 13.19 -12.40 13.53
N GLY A 83 12.89 -13.61 13.06
CA GLY A 83 13.76 -14.44 12.21
C GLY A 83 13.18 -14.68 10.83
N ALA A 84 13.90 -15.45 10.01
CA ALA A 84 13.40 -15.86 8.70
C ALA A 84 12.08 -16.65 8.84
N LEU A 85 11.14 -16.36 7.95
CA LEU A 85 9.94 -17.16 7.79
C LEU A 85 10.30 -18.47 7.08
N ASP A 86 9.73 -19.58 7.54
CA ASP A 86 9.74 -20.83 6.79
C ASP A 86 8.74 -20.77 5.62
N ARG A 87 8.66 -21.87 4.85
CA ARG A 87 7.81 -21.93 3.65
C ARG A 87 6.33 -21.75 3.95
N ASP A 88 5.83 -22.34 5.03
CA ASP A 88 4.40 -22.34 5.37
C ASP A 88 4.01 -20.98 5.97
N GLU A 89 4.89 -20.41 6.78
CA GLU A 89 4.79 -19.03 7.27
C GLU A 89 4.79 -18.02 6.12
N TRP A 90 5.68 -18.19 5.13
CA TRP A 90 5.71 -17.32 3.95
C TRP A 90 4.42 -17.45 3.13
N ALA A 91 3.90 -18.67 2.96
CA ALA A 91 2.62 -18.89 2.30
C ALA A 91 1.48 -18.18 3.05
N ALA A 92 1.42 -18.30 4.37
CA ALA A 92 0.41 -17.63 5.20
C ALA A 92 0.48 -16.10 5.11
N VAL A 93 1.68 -15.52 5.02
CA VAL A 93 1.82 -14.07 4.78
C VAL A 93 1.27 -13.68 3.42
N ARG A 94 1.58 -14.41 2.34
CA ARG A 94 1.09 -14.05 0.99
C ARG A 94 -0.43 -14.02 0.88
N GLU A 95 -1.13 -14.86 1.63
CA GLU A 95 -2.60 -14.93 1.61
C GLU A 95 -3.26 -13.59 1.97
N HIS A 96 -2.57 -12.68 2.66
CA HIS A 96 -3.15 -11.37 2.97
C HIS A 96 -3.59 -10.62 1.71
N ALA A 97 -2.87 -10.76 0.60
CA ALA A 97 -3.21 -10.09 -0.64
C ALA A 97 -4.56 -10.60 -1.20
N ALA A 98 -4.77 -11.93 -1.18
CA ALA A 98 -6.04 -12.55 -1.56
C ALA A 98 -7.16 -12.20 -0.56
N TYR A 99 -6.85 -12.14 0.73
CA TYR A 99 -7.81 -11.73 1.76
C TYR A 99 -8.22 -10.26 1.62
N THR A 100 -7.32 -9.36 1.25
CA THR A 100 -7.65 -7.95 0.96
C THR A 100 -8.71 -7.88 -0.15
N GLU A 101 -8.48 -8.57 -1.28
CA GLU A 101 -9.45 -8.59 -2.38
C GLU A 101 -10.79 -9.18 -1.95
N MET A 102 -10.77 -10.29 -1.22
CA MET A 102 -11.99 -10.94 -0.72
C MET A 102 -12.78 -10.07 0.26
N ILE A 103 -12.11 -9.44 1.22
CA ILE A 103 -12.75 -8.63 2.27
C ILE A 103 -13.38 -7.38 1.64
N LEU A 104 -12.60 -6.62 0.86
CA LEU A 104 -13.07 -5.40 0.22
C LEU A 104 -14.14 -5.70 -0.83
N GLY A 105 -14.02 -6.81 -1.55
CA GLY A 105 -14.99 -7.26 -2.54
C GLY A 105 -16.40 -7.55 -2.00
N ARG A 106 -16.56 -7.72 -0.68
CA ARG A 106 -17.90 -7.83 -0.05
C ARG A 106 -18.68 -6.52 -0.07
N ILE A 107 -17.99 -5.40 -0.20
CA ILE A 107 -18.59 -4.08 -0.34
C ILE A 107 -18.62 -3.79 -1.84
N SER A 108 -19.82 -3.71 -2.43
CA SER A 108 -19.98 -3.51 -3.87
C SER A 108 -19.25 -2.26 -4.38
N ALA A 109 -19.26 -1.16 -3.61
CA ALA A 109 -18.53 0.07 -3.91
C ALA A 109 -17.00 -0.10 -3.92
N PHE A 110 -16.47 -1.13 -3.26
CA PHE A 110 -15.04 -1.44 -3.18
C PHE A 110 -14.65 -2.66 -4.02
N ALA A 111 -15.54 -3.24 -4.83
CA ALA A 111 -15.21 -4.45 -5.58
C ALA A 111 -14.02 -4.27 -6.54
N GLU A 112 -13.99 -3.15 -7.28
CA GLU A 112 -12.83 -2.80 -8.11
C GLU A 112 -11.62 -2.45 -7.25
N LEU A 113 -11.82 -1.70 -6.16
CA LEU A 113 -10.77 -1.27 -5.26
C LEU A 113 -10.05 -2.47 -4.63
N GLY A 114 -10.81 -3.49 -4.22
CA GLY A 114 -10.31 -4.72 -3.67
C GLY A 114 -9.44 -5.50 -4.64
N ARG A 115 -9.81 -5.57 -5.92
CA ARG A 115 -8.97 -6.21 -6.96
C ARG A 115 -7.64 -5.47 -7.16
N ILE A 116 -7.68 -4.14 -7.15
CA ILE A 116 -6.49 -3.30 -7.30
C ILE A 116 -5.58 -3.44 -6.08
N ALA A 117 -6.15 -3.27 -4.89
CA ALA A 117 -5.46 -3.26 -3.62
C ALA A 117 -4.91 -4.66 -3.27
N GLY A 118 -5.65 -5.73 -3.55
CA GLY A 118 -5.20 -7.11 -3.35
C GLY A 118 -4.14 -7.59 -4.35
N ALA A 119 -3.90 -6.84 -5.43
CA ALA A 119 -2.87 -7.16 -6.42
C ALA A 119 -1.55 -6.40 -6.21
N HIS A 120 -1.38 -5.64 -5.12
CA HIS A 120 -0.22 -4.76 -4.93
C HIS A 120 1.13 -5.51 -4.82
N HIS A 121 1.13 -6.83 -4.68
CA HIS A 121 2.33 -7.68 -4.73
C HIS A 121 2.53 -8.41 -6.06
N GLU A 122 1.74 -8.11 -7.09
CA GLU A 122 1.98 -8.55 -8.45
C GLU A 122 3.24 -7.87 -9.01
N ARG A 123 3.94 -8.55 -9.92
CA ARG A 123 5.21 -8.10 -10.51
C ARG A 123 5.11 -8.12 -12.02
N LEU A 124 5.72 -7.17 -12.70
CA LEU A 124 5.66 -7.11 -14.18
C LEU A 124 6.18 -8.40 -14.85
N ASP A 125 7.13 -9.10 -14.22
CA ASP A 125 7.70 -10.36 -14.66
C ASP A 125 6.82 -11.59 -14.40
N GLY A 126 5.64 -11.44 -13.77
CA GLY A 126 4.74 -12.54 -13.43
C GLY A 126 5.15 -13.34 -12.20
N GLY A 127 6.27 -12.99 -11.54
CA GLY A 127 6.75 -13.65 -10.33
C GLY A 127 6.03 -13.22 -9.05
N GLY A 128 4.98 -12.40 -9.17
CA GLY A 128 4.22 -11.84 -8.07
C GLY A 128 3.09 -12.74 -7.56
N TYR A 129 2.20 -12.17 -6.76
CA TYR A 129 1.05 -12.85 -6.17
C TYR A 129 -0.08 -11.85 -5.87
N PRO A 130 -1.34 -12.29 -5.68
CA PRO A 130 -1.81 -13.67 -5.50
C PRO A 130 -2.10 -14.45 -6.79
N ARG A 131 -2.25 -13.79 -7.95
CA ARG A 131 -2.67 -14.41 -9.22
C ARG A 131 -1.51 -14.67 -10.18
N GLY A 132 -0.36 -14.05 -9.99
CA GLY A 132 0.78 -14.17 -10.91
C GLY A 132 0.54 -13.42 -12.21
N LEU A 133 -0.06 -12.23 -12.10
CA LEU A 133 -0.29 -11.34 -13.23
C LEU A 133 1.05 -10.80 -13.74
N ALA A 134 1.17 -10.58 -15.05
CA ALA A 134 2.36 -10.03 -15.68
C ALA A 134 2.03 -8.83 -16.57
N GLY A 135 3.02 -7.96 -16.78
CA GLY A 135 2.97 -6.92 -17.80
C GLY A 135 1.69 -6.10 -17.78
N ASP A 136 0.95 -6.11 -18.88
CA ASP A 136 -0.31 -5.38 -19.13
C ASP A 136 -1.53 -5.92 -18.36
N GLN A 137 -1.44 -7.12 -17.77
CA GLN A 137 -2.50 -7.68 -16.94
C GLN A 137 -2.62 -6.99 -15.57
N ILE A 138 -1.58 -6.25 -15.16
CA ILE A 138 -1.58 -5.49 -13.91
C ILE A 138 -2.09 -4.07 -14.21
N ASP A 139 -3.20 -3.68 -13.58
CA ASP A 139 -3.74 -2.33 -13.73
C ASP A 139 -2.73 -1.24 -13.31
N LEU A 140 -2.82 -0.05 -13.92
CA LEU A 140 -1.92 1.06 -13.61
C LEU A 140 -2.00 1.43 -12.13
N GLU A 141 -3.20 1.47 -11.57
CA GLU A 141 -3.50 1.75 -10.17
C GLU A 141 -2.78 0.79 -9.22
N THR A 142 -2.75 -0.51 -9.56
CA THR A 142 -1.99 -1.50 -8.79
C THR A 142 -0.50 -1.19 -8.86
N ARG A 143 0.05 -0.90 -10.04
CA ARG A 143 1.48 -0.57 -10.19
C ARG A 143 1.88 0.67 -9.41
N ILE A 144 0.98 1.65 -9.29
CA ILE A 144 1.17 2.85 -8.46
C ILE A 144 1.28 2.45 -6.99
N ILE A 145 0.30 1.69 -6.45
CA ILE A 145 0.33 1.23 -5.06
C ILE A 145 1.57 0.39 -4.80
N THR A 146 1.91 -0.56 -5.67
CA THR A 146 3.12 -1.39 -5.55
C THR A 146 4.39 -0.54 -5.46
N THR A 147 4.49 0.51 -6.27
CA THR A 147 5.66 1.40 -6.26
C THR A 147 5.74 2.20 -4.95
N ALA A 148 4.59 2.70 -4.47
CA ALA A 148 4.48 3.42 -3.20
C ALA A 148 4.80 2.54 -1.98
N ASP A 149 4.25 1.32 -1.94
CA ASP A 149 4.46 0.33 -0.88
C ASP A 149 5.94 -0.08 -0.81
N ILE A 150 6.55 -0.44 -1.94
CA ILE A 150 7.97 -0.80 -1.97
C ILE A 150 8.86 0.36 -1.52
N PHE A 151 8.54 1.59 -1.92
CA PHE A 151 9.30 2.77 -1.47
C PHE A 151 9.20 2.94 0.05
N ASP A 152 7.99 2.94 0.62
CA ASP A 152 7.79 3.06 2.07
C ASP A 152 8.48 1.92 2.82
N ALA A 153 8.35 0.68 2.34
CA ALA A 153 8.96 -0.49 2.97
C ALA A 153 10.50 -0.41 3.04
N ILE A 154 11.14 0.29 2.11
CA ILE A 154 12.59 0.50 2.08
C ILE A 154 13.00 1.69 2.96
N THR A 155 12.27 2.81 2.90
CA THR A 155 12.64 4.05 3.58
C THR A 155 12.18 4.12 5.03
N ALA A 156 11.11 3.41 5.39
CA ALA A 156 10.57 3.41 6.75
C ALA A 156 11.61 2.85 7.75
N GLU A 157 11.71 3.52 8.89
CA GLU A 157 12.55 3.09 9.99
C GLU A 157 11.99 1.79 10.60
N ARG A 158 12.84 0.77 10.75
CA ARG A 158 12.49 -0.48 11.43
C ARG A 158 13.39 -0.68 12.66
N PRO A 159 12.92 -1.35 13.72
CA PRO A 159 13.73 -1.55 14.93
C PRO A 159 15.07 -2.29 14.72
N TYR A 160 15.20 -3.04 13.62
CA TYR A 160 16.41 -3.79 13.26
C TYR A 160 17.19 -3.17 12.09
N ARG A 161 16.66 -2.11 11.45
CA ARG A 161 17.25 -1.44 10.29
C ARG A 161 16.79 0.02 10.31
N GLY A 162 17.70 0.94 10.62
CA GLY A 162 17.40 2.39 10.55
C GLY A 162 16.90 2.80 9.17
N ALA A 163 16.27 3.98 9.09
CA ALA A 163 15.74 4.51 7.84
C ALA A 163 16.81 4.58 6.74
N ILE A 164 16.48 4.13 5.54
CA ILE A 164 17.37 4.26 4.39
C ILE A 164 17.17 5.62 3.73
N PRO A 165 18.25 6.38 3.44
CA PRO A 165 18.15 7.63 2.72
C PRO A 165 17.46 7.46 1.37
N VAL A 166 16.58 8.41 1.03
CA VAL A 166 15.82 8.41 -0.23
C VAL A 166 16.68 8.13 -1.47
N PRO A 167 17.87 8.75 -1.67
CA PRO A 167 18.71 8.45 -2.83
C PRO A 167 19.14 6.98 -2.92
N GLN A 168 19.43 6.36 -1.77
CA GLN A 168 19.80 4.95 -1.71
C GLN A 168 18.59 4.04 -1.95
N ALA A 169 17.41 4.40 -1.43
CA ALA A 169 16.17 3.67 -1.69
C ALA A 169 15.82 3.66 -3.18
N LEU A 170 15.91 4.82 -3.85
CA LEU A 170 15.68 4.94 -5.29
C LEU A 170 16.67 4.10 -6.10
N ALA A 171 17.96 4.11 -5.73
CA ALA A 171 18.97 3.27 -6.39
C ALA A 171 18.75 1.76 -6.17
N MET A 172 18.12 1.35 -5.06
CA MET A 172 17.72 -0.04 -4.84
C MET A 172 16.53 -0.41 -5.73
N MET A 173 15.51 0.44 -5.79
CA MET A 173 14.31 0.21 -6.60
C MET A 173 14.64 0.16 -8.10
N GLU A 174 15.53 1.03 -8.58
CA GLU A 174 15.93 1.12 -9.99
C GLU A 174 16.40 -0.24 -10.57
N LYS A 175 17.04 -1.08 -9.74
CA LYS A 175 17.49 -2.43 -10.13
C LYS A 175 16.36 -3.39 -10.50
N THR A 176 15.14 -3.08 -10.11
CA THR A 176 13.94 -3.92 -10.30
C THR A 176 12.93 -3.30 -11.26
N VAL A 177 13.26 -2.14 -11.85
CA VAL A 177 12.43 -1.50 -12.88
C VAL A 177 12.41 -2.37 -14.14
N GLY A 178 11.23 -2.58 -14.70
CA GLY A 178 10.99 -3.45 -15.85
C GLY A 178 10.82 -4.94 -15.50
N THR A 179 11.11 -5.36 -14.27
CA THR A 179 10.88 -6.73 -13.79
C THR A 179 9.83 -6.78 -12.68
N ALA A 180 10.05 -6.07 -11.57
CA ALA A 180 9.04 -5.91 -10.53
C ALA A 180 8.23 -4.63 -10.71
N LEU A 181 8.89 -3.53 -11.05
CA LEU A 181 8.33 -2.17 -11.02
C LEU A 181 8.08 -1.58 -12.42
N ASP A 182 7.00 -0.82 -12.56
CA ASP A 182 6.72 -0.04 -13.78
C ASP A 182 7.59 1.22 -13.84
N ALA A 183 8.32 1.36 -14.96
CA ALA A 183 9.22 2.49 -15.18
C ALA A 183 8.51 3.84 -15.12
N ARG A 184 7.25 3.93 -15.57
CA ARG A 184 6.47 5.18 -15.53
C ARG A 184 6.13 5.54 -14.08
N CYS A 185 5.76 4.56 -13.26
CA CYS A 185 5.46 4.78 -11.84
C CYS A 185 6.72 5.17 -11.06
N PHE A 186 7.85 4.51 -11.33
CA PHE A 186 9.13 4.85 -10.72
C PHE A 186 9.61 6.27 -11.07
N GLU A 187 9.54 6.66 -12.35
CA GLU A 187 9.90 8.03 -12.76
C GLU A 187 8.93 9.08 -12.21
N ALA A 188 7.64 8.75 -12.10
CA ALA A 188 6.67 9.62 -11.45
C ALA A 188 6.97 9.81 -9.95
N LEU A 189 7.36 8.74 -9.23
CA LEU A 189 7.81 8.83 -7.84
C LEU A 189 9.01 9.78 -7.70
N LYS A 190 10.04 9.62 -8.54
CA LYS A 190 11.22 10.51 -8.54
C LYS A 190 10.85 11.98 -8.70
N ARG A 191 10.04 12.29 -9.71
CA ARG A 191 9.56 13.67 -9.96
C ARG A 191 8.72 14.21 -8.82
N ALA A 192 7.91 13.38 -8.17
CA ALA A 192 7.10 13.81 -7.05
C ALA A 192 7.94 14.14 -5.81
N LEU A 193 8.98 13.33 -5.54
CA LEU A 193 9.91 13.56 -4.43
C LEU A 193 10.74 14.84 -4.61
N GLU A 194 11.07 15.23 -5.84
CA GLU A 194 11.77 16.50 -6.13
C GLU A 194 10.94 17.74 -5.75
N ARG A 195 9.61 17.62 -5.70
CA ARG A 195 8.68 18.73 -5.37
C ARG A 195 8.45 18.89 -3.87
N VAL A 196 8.90 17.93 -3.07
CA VAL A 196 8.64 17.88 -1.63
C VAL A 196 9.97 18.14 -0.90
N PRO A 197 10.07 19.17 -0.03
CA PRO A 197 11.25 19.32 0.82
C PRO A 197 11.44 18.04 1.64
N LEU A 198 12.63 17.42 1.59
CA LEU A 198 12.91 16.15 2.27
C LEU A 198 12.57 16.17 3.78
N GLU A 199 12.60 17.35 4.39
CA GLU A 199 12.23 17.62 5.78
C GLU A 199 10.74 17.35 6.08
N SER A 200 9.86 17.43 5.08
CA SER A 200 8.42 17.16 5.20
C SER A 200 8.04 15.69 5.02
N LEU A 201 9.02 14.82 4.70
CA LEU A 201 8.84 13.37 4.59
C LEU A 201 9.21 12.62 5.88
N ALA A 202 9.78 13.33 6.87
CA ALA A 202 10.03 12.75 8.20
C ALA A 202 8.69 12.58 8.93
N PRO A 203 8.46 11.45 9.63
CA PRO A 203 7.26 11.31 10.46
C PRO A 203 7.25 12.43 11.49
N ALA A 204 6.09 13.10 11.65
CA ALA A 204 5.86 13.98 12.77
C ALA A 204 6.20 13.19 14.04
N ALA A 205 7.16 13.68 14.83
CA ALA A 205 7.51 13.06 16.09
C ALA A 205 6.22 12.90 16.91
N ALA A 206 5.89 11.66 17.26
CA ALA A 206 4.72 11.37 18.08
C ALA A 206 4.85 12.17 19.39
N ALA A 207 3.91 13.08 19.60
CA ALA A 207 3.74 13.84 20.84
C ALA A 207 2.82 13.06 21.79
#